data_AF-A0A969FUE6-F1
#
_entry.id   AF-A0A969FUE6-F1
#
_cell.length_a   1.000
_cell.length_b   1.000
_cell.length_c   1.000
_cell.angle_alpha   90.00
_cell.angle_beta   90.00
_cell.angle_gamma   90.00
#
_symmetry.space_group_name_H-M   'P 1'
#
loop_
_entity.id
_entity.type
_entity.pdbx_description
1 polymer ?
#
loop_
_entity_poly.entity_id
_entity_poly.type
_entity_poly.pdbx_seq_one_letter_code
_entity_poly.pdbx_strand_id
1 'polypeptide(L)'
;MTDRHDPLVPHVLLAAPRPALYDLPDLRRAATRYHTTSTVRVQDGEQPATVRQHRVWCLPTEQDWREVQETYGAWREALHAFANRLRDLGPYQARLLEAGGLKQAPNPLAPTVALADHPDDWHGFFDPDDLFLLPGDQRWRPLVRAAVSAHTPKMVRLANDSLVAQTGAFPCPDEAAWEEVQAAFTAAQQARDTFQSHLARLGTYAEALADGRYAPQRALTLEQAAQEMTHQDATLEEAAQAALTVLLAAGYDALRQDPATWLVWRGDETLGPLDAAAVVNLAVRGAGEAIADSR
;
A
#
# COMPACT_ATOMS: atom_id res chain seq x y z
N MET A 1 4.23 16.78 30.31
CA MET A 1 4.66 16.92 28.90
C MET A 1 4.78 15.51 28.36
N THR A 2 4.18 15.20 27.21
CA THR A 2 4.31 13.85 26.62
C THR A 2 5.73 13.72 26.09
N ASP A 3 6.49 12.74 26.57
CA ASP A 3 7.84 12.48 26.07
C ASP A 3 7.80 12.19 24.58
N ARG A 4 8.59 12.96 23.84
CA ARG A 4 8.74 12.85 22.39
C ARG A 4 10.05 12.13 22.12
N HIS A 5 10.00 11.15 21.25
CA HIS A 5 11.15 10.35 20.84
C HIS A 5 11.42 10.55 19.35
N ASP A 6 12.70 10.44 18.99
CA ASP A 6 13.15 10.51 17.59
C ASP A 6 12.44 9.46 16.73
N PRO A 7 12.17 9.75 15.45
CA PRO A 7 11.60 8.78 14.53
C PRO A 7 12.36 7.44 14.48
N LEU A 8 11.64 6.34 14.58
CA LEU A 8 12.18 5.00 14.31
C LEU A 8 12.55 4.82 12.82
N VAL A 9 11.71 5.34 11.93
CA VAL A 9 11.87 5.28 10.47
C VAL A 9 11.47 6.61 9.83
N PRO A 10 12.06 6.99 8.68
CA PRO A 10 11.81 8.28 8.05
C PRO A 10 10.38 8.41 7.52
N HIS A 11 9.78 7.29 7.11
CA HIS A 11 8.42 7.26 6.58
C HIS A 11 7.58 6.14 7.20
N VAL A 12 6.26 6.32 7.12
CA VAL A 12 5.28 5.29 7.43
C VAL A 12 4.24 5.17 6.34
N LEU A 13 3.68 3.98 6.22
CA LEU A 13 2.54 3.68 5.39
C LEU A 13 1.24 3.95 6.13
N LEU A 14 0.36 4.72 5.52
CA LEU A 14 -1.01 4.99 5.94
C LEU A 14 -1.97 4.38 4.92
N ALA A 15 -3.03 3.74 5.40
CA ALA A 15 -4.13 3.28 4.56
C ALA A 15 -5.37 4.15 4.82
N ALA A 16 -6.01 4.62 3.75
CA ALA A 16 -7.30 5.29 3.82
C ALA A 16 -8.41 4.30 4.19
N PRO A 17 -9.62 4.77 4.56
CA PRO A 17 -10.78 3.88 4.64
C PRO A 17 -11.00 3.14 3.32
N ARG A 18 -11.34 1.86 3.41
CA ARG A 18 -11.62 1.05 2.23
C ARG A 18 -12.90 1.55 1.54
N PRO A 19 -12.86 1.83 0.22
CA PRO A 19 -14.02 2.35 -0.48
C PRO A 19 -15.04 1.26 -0.83
N ALA A 20 -14.64 0.02 -1.15
CA ALA A 20 -15.60 -1.03 -1.43
C ALA A 20 -15.01 -2.42 -1.16
N LEU A 21 -15.87 -3.44 -1.23
CA LEU A 21 -15.50 -4.82 -0.95
C LEU A 21 -14.34 -5.30 -1.84
N TYR A 22 -14.37 -4.96 -3.12
CA TYR A 22 -13.36 -5.36 -4.09
C TYR A 22 -12.38 -4.24 -4.47
N ASP A 23 -12.47 -3.08 -3.80
CA ASP A 23 -11.58 -1.95 -4.01
C ASP A 23 -10.71 -1.76 -2.78
N LEU A 24 -9.40 -1.91 -2.97
CA LEU A 24 -8.44 -1.77 -1.87
C LEU A 24 -8.29 -0.31 -1.41
N PRO A 25 -7.99 -0.08 -0.11
CA PRO A 25 -7.85 1.26 0.44
C PRO A 25 -6.64 1.99 -0.12
N ASP A 26 -6.76 3.27 -0.48
CA ASP A 26 -5.62 4.01 -0.98
C ASP A 26 -4.49 4.10 0.04
N LEU A 27 -3.28 3.85 -0.45
CA LEU A 27 -2.06 3.88 0.33
C LEU A 27 -1.37 5.23 0.20
N ARG A 28 -0.88 5.75 1.32
CA ARG A 28 -0.19 7.03 1.40
C ARG A 28 1.10 6.86 2.19
N ARG A 29 2.16 7.49 1.70
CA ARG A 29 3.44 7.59 2.40
C ARG A 29 3.51 8.92 3.14
N ALA A 30 3.77 8.87 4.44
CA ALA A 30 3.88 10.08 5.26
C ALA A 30 5.23 10.13 5.98
N ALA A 31 5.81 11.32 6.10
CA ALA A 31 7.10 11.50 6.77
C ALA A 31 6.92 11.50 8.30
N THR A 32 7.74 10.75 9.01
CA THR A 32 7.68 10.66 10.47
C THR A 32 8.38 11.85 11.10
N ARG A 33 7.70 12.58 11.99
CA ARG A 33 8.30 13.72 12.71
C ARG A 33 8.86 13.32 14.07
N TYR A 34 8.06 12.60 14.85
CA TYR A 34 8.43 12.06 16.17
C TYR A 34 7.38 11.02 16.58
N HIS A 35 7.67 10.27 17.63
CA HIS A 35 6.68 9.39 18.26
C HIS A 35 6.59 9.62 19.77
N THR A 36 5.53 9.06 20.35
CA THR A 36 5.27 9.01 21.80
C THR A 36 5.13 7.54 22.20
N THR A 37 4.70 7.21 23.41
CA THR A 37 4.50 5.80 23.82
C THR A 37 3.43 5.05 23.01
N SER A 38 2.50 5.74 22.35
CA SER A 38 1.36 5.08 21.67
C SER A 38 0.98 5.67 20.32
N THR A 39 1.54 6.82 19.95
CA THR A 39 1.20 7.53 18.71
C THR A 39 2.45 8.00 17.97
N VAL A 40 2.31 8.15 16.66
CA VAL A 40 3.30 8.73 15.75
C VAL A 40 2.74 10.05 15.22
N ARG A 41 3.56 11.09 15.21
CA ARG A 41 3.24 12.34 14.52
C ARG A 41 3.84 12.26 13.12
N VAL A 42 2.99 12.40 12.11
CA VAL A 42 3.37 12.28 10.70
C VAL A 42 3.07 13.57 9.94
N GLN A 43 3.84 13.86 8.90
CA GLN A 43 3.54 14.89 7.92
C GLN A 43 2.91 14.23 6.70
N ASP A 44 1.68 14.61 6.40
CA ASP A 44 0.84 14.03 5.36
C ASP A 44 0.11 15.18 4.65
N GLY A 45 0.71 15.72 3.59
CA GLY A 45 0.29 16.98 2.97
C GLY A 45 0.73 18.22 3.75
N GLU A 46 -0.12 19.25 3.83
CA GLU A 46 0.21 20.52 4.49
C GLU A 46 0.14 20.44 6.02
N GLN A 47 -0.78 19.64 6.57
CA GLN A 47 -1.01 19.57 8.01
C GLN A 47 -0.50 18.26 8.63
N PRO A 48 0.25 18.33 9.75
CA PRO A 48 0.68 17.13 10.45
C PRO A 48 -0.48 16.42 11.16
N ALA A 49 -0.51 15.09 11.05
CA ALA A 49 -1.50 14.22 11.67
C ALA A 49 -0.90 13.40 12.82
N THR A 50 -1.74 13.02 13.79
CA THR A 50 -1.36 12.06 14.85
C THR A 50 -2.09 10.76 14.63
N VAL A 51 -1.35 9.67 14.53
CA VAL A 51 -1.85 8.34 14.21
C VAL A 51 -1.39 7.33 15.25
N ARG A 52 -2.19 6.28 15.50
CA ARG A 52 -1.84 5.24 16.47
C ARG A 52 -0.74 4.34 15.89
N GLN A 53 0.24 3.95 16.71
CA GLN A 53 1.41 3.17 16.26
C GLN A 53 1.07 1.81 15.65
N HIS A 54 0.03 1.13 16.14
CA HIS A 54 -0.42 -0.16 15.61
C HIS A 54 -1.22 -0.04 14.30
N ARG A 55 -1.49 1.18 13.81
CA ARG A 55 -2.26 1.43 12.58
C ARG A 55 -1.43 1.90 11.40
N VAL A 56 -0.10 1.93 11.57
CA VAL A 56 0.82 2.42 10.55
C VAL A 56 1.99 1.46 10.43
N TRP A 57 2.41 1.19 9.20
CA TRP A 57 3.54 0.29 8.92
C TRP A 57 4.81 1.08 8.67
N CYS A 58 5.95 0.53 9.09
CA CYS A 58 7.24 1.17 8.92
C CYS A 58 7.69 1.16 7.46
N LEU A 59 8.21 2.28 6.96
CA LEU A 59 8.86 2.38 5.65
C LEU A 59 10.28 2.93 5.83
N PRO A 60 11.27 2.05 6.06
CA PRO A 60 12.62 2.48 6.39
C PRO A 60 13.37 3.02 5.16
N THR A 61 13.07 2.52 3.95
CA THR A 61 13.76 2.89 2.72
C THR A 61 12.81 3.17 1.55
N GLU A 62 13.34 3.84 0.53
CA GLU A 62 12.66 4.02 -0.77
C GLU A 62 12.45 2.70 -1.52
N GLN A 63 13.28 1.69 -1.27
CA GLN A 63 13.12 0.37 -1.85
C GLN A 63 11.89 -0.33 -1.26
N ASP A 64 11.68 -0.25 0.04
CA ASP A 64 10.48 -0.81 0.68
C ASP A 64 9.20 -0.11 0.21
N TRP A 65 9.26 1.21 -0.05
CA TRP A 65 8.11 1.90 -0.64
C TRP A 65 7.78 1.38 -2.05
N ARG A 66 8.80 1.16 -2.89
CA ARG A 66 8.60 0.60 -4.24
C ARG A 66 8.03 -0.83 -4.18
N GLU A 67 8.53 -1.66 -3.27
CA GLU A 67 8.01 -3.02 -3.06
C GLU A 67 6.56 -3.01 -2.56
N VAL A 68 6.20 -2.09 -1.65
CA VAL A 68 4.80 -1.88 -1.25
C VAL A 68 3.94 -1.53 -2.46
N GLN A 69 4.37 -0.57 -3.28
CA GLN A 69 3.60 -0.16 -4.46
C GLN A 69 3.41 -1.31 -5.46
N GLU A 70 4.46 -2.08 -5.73
CA GLU A 70 4.44 -3.20 -6.66
C GLU A 70 3.51 -4.32 -6.17
N THR A 71 3.73 -4.80 -4.94
CA THR A 71 2.96 -5.92 -4.38
C THR A 71 1.49 -5.54 -4.13
N TYR A 72 1.24 -4.32 -3.68
CA TYR A 72 -0.12 -3.79 -3.52
C TYR A 72 -0.82 -3.56 -4.86
N GLY A 73 -0.09 -3.08 -5.88
CA GLY A 73 -0.60 -2.93 -7.24
C GLY A 73 -1.03 -4.27 -7.84
N ALA A 74 -0.17 -5.29 -7.74
CA ALA A 74 -0.49 -6.64 -8.18
C ALA A 74 -1.72 -7.22 -7.45
N TRP A 75 -1.85 -6.96 -6.15
CA TRP A 75 -3.02 -7.38 -5.40
C TRP A 75 -4.30 -6.65 -5.84
N ARG A 76 -4.24 -5.32 -6.04
CA ARG A 76 -5.35 -4.53 -6.55
C ARG A 76 -5.84 -5.05 -7.89
N GLU A 77 -4.92 -5.28 -8.84
CA GLU A 77 -5.22 -5.82 -10.16
C GLU A 77 -5.86 -7.21 -10.09
N ALA A 78 -5.31 -8.11 -9.28
CA ALA A 78 -5.85 -9.46 -9.12
C ALA A 78 -7.25 -9.45 -8.48
N LEU A 79 -7.49 -8.57 -7.49
CA LEU A 79 -8.79 -8.42 -6.85
C LEU A 79 -9.84 -7.86 -7.82
N HIS A 80 -9.46 -6.87 -8.64
CA HIS A 80 -10.31 -6.34 -9.70
C HIS A 80 -10.62 -7.38 -10.77
N ALA A 81 -9.63 -8.19 -11.16
CA ALA A 81 -9.84 -9.30 -12.08
C ALA A 81 -10.88 -10.29 -11.52
N PHE A 82 -10.77 -10.68 -10.24
CA PHE A 82 -11.75 -11.53 -9.58
C PHE A 82 -13.16 -10.90 -9.56
N ALA A 83 -13.26 -9.63 -9.16
CA ALA A 83 -14.53 -8.91 -9.16
C ALA A 83 -15.17 -8.85 -10.56
N ASN A 84 -14.36 -8.60 -11.59
CA ASN A 84 -14.83 -8.57 -12.97
C ASN A 84 -15.30 -9.95 -13.44
N ARG A 85 -14.64 -11.04 -13.05
CA ARG A 85 -15.14 -12.40 -13.34
C ARG A 85 -16.51 -12.67 -12.72
N LEU A 86 -16.75 -12.20 -11.50
CA LEU A 86 -18.07 -12.31 -10.89
C LEU A 86 -19.12 -11.45 -11.62
N ARG A 87 -18.76 -10.23 -12.04
CA ARG A 87 -19.64 -9.37 -12.86
C ARG A 87 -19.95 -10.00 -14.21
N ASP A 88 -18.95 -10.62 -14.86
CA ASP A 88 -19.09 -11.30 -16.14
C ASP A 88 -20.03 -12.51 -16.02
N LEU A 89 -19.95 -13.28 -14.93
CA LEU A 89 -20.93 -14.33 -14.65
C LEU A 89 -22.31 -13.75 -14.36
N GLY A 90 -22.38 -12.61 -13.69
CA GLY A 90 -23.61 -11.94 -13.26
C GLY A 90 -24.32 -12.70 -12.13
N PRO A 91 -25.02 -11.99 -11.23
CA PRO A 91 -25.76 -12.66 -10.16
C PRO A 91 -26.89 -13.52 -10.74
N TYR A 92 -27.26 -14.58 -10.03
CA TYR A 92 -28.28 -15.55 -10.44
C TYR A 92 -29.61 -14.85 -10.81
N GLN A 93 -29.97 -13.80 -10.08
CA GLN A 93 -31.16 -13.00 -10.35
C GLN A 93 -31.12 -12.34 -11.73
N ALA A 94 -29.99 -11.76 -12.12
CA ALA A 94 -29.84 -11.11 -13.42
C ALA A 94 -29.95 -12.14 -14.56
N ARG A 95 -29.25 -13.27 -14.42
CA ARG A 95 -29.34 -14.38 -15.39
C ARG A 95 -30.72 -15.00 -15.48
N LEU A 96 -31.45 -15.05 -14.37
CA LEU A 96 -32.83 -15.52 -14.35
C LEU A 96 -33.75 -14.60 -15.17
N LEU A 97 -33.57 -13.29 -15.05
CA LEU A 97 -34.33 -12.29 -15.81
C LEU A 97 -34.01 -12.37 -17.31
N GLU A 98 -32.73 -12.51 -17.66
CA GLU A 98 -32.28 -12.69 -19.05
C GLU A 98 -32.86 -13.95 -19.70
N ALA A 99 -33.01 -15.04 -18.93
CA ALA A 99 -33.62 -16.30 -19.37
C ALA A 99 -35.16 -16.26 -19.47
N GLY A 100 -35.79 -15.08 -19.42
CA GLY A 100 -37.26 -14.92 -19.51
C GLY A 100 -37.99 -15.01 -18.16
N GLY A 101 -37.25 -15.02 -17.05
CA GLY A 101 -37.79 -15.05 -15.69
C GLY A 101 -38.26 -16.42 -15.23
N LEU A 102 -38.73 -16.49 -13.98
CA LEU A 102 -39.04 -17.74 -13.26
C LEU A 102 -39.96 -18.73 -13.99
N LYS A 103 -40.87 -18.26 -14.85
CA LYS A 103 -41.84 -19.12 -15.54
C LYS A 103 -41.27 -19.78 -16.81
N GLN A 104 -40.23 -19.20 -17.40
CA GLN A 104 -39.70 -19.61 -18.70
C GLN A 104 -38.30 -20.19 -18.58
N ALA A 105 -37.51 -19.70 -17.63
CA ALA A 105 -36.14 -20.12 -17.41
C ALA A 105 -36.04 -21.59 -16.95
N PRO A 106 -34.96 -22.30 -17.34
CA PRO A 106 -34.69 -23.63 -16.83
C PRO A 106 -34.47 -23.61 -15.32
N ASN A 107 -34.92 -24.66 -14.64
CA ASN A 107 -34.77 -24.80 -13.19
C ASN A 107 -33.98 -26.07 -12.82
N PRO A 108 -32.71 -25.95 -12.41
CA PRO A 108 -31.94 -24.71 -12.19
C PRO A 108 -31.38 -24.08 -13.48
N LEU A 109 -30.89 -22.83 -13.39
CA LEU A 109 -30.23 -22.13 -14.51
C LEU A 109 -28.88 -22.74 -14.87
N ALA A 110 -28.17 -23.21 -13.85
CA ALA A 110 -26.86 -23.83 -13.95
C ALA A 110 -26.77 -24.96 -12.92
N PRO A 111 -25.97 -26.01 -13.18
CA PRO A 111 -25.82 -27.13 -12.26
C PRO A 111 -25.09 -26.73 -10.97
N THR A 112 -24.23 -25.71 -11.03
CA THR A 112 -23.49 -25.20 -9.87
C THR A 112 -23.50 -23.68 -9.84
N VAL A 113 -23.22 -23.12 -8.66
CA VAL A 113 -23.01 -21.69 -8.44
C VAL A 113 -21.71 -21.46 -7.69
N ALA A 114 -21.05 -20.35 -7.98
CA ALA A 114 -20.06 -19.74 -7.10
C ALA A 114 -20.80 -18.85 -6.09
N LEU A 115 -20.60 -19.11 -4.81
CA LEU A 115 -21.13 -18.29 -3.72
C LEU A 115 -20.04 -17.29 -3.31
N ALA A 116 -20.33 -16.01 -3.46
CA ALA A 116 -19.44 -14.90 -3.10
C ALA A 116 -20.29 -13.67 -2.79
N ASP A 117 -19.69 -12.67 -2.15
CA ASP A 117 -20.33 -11.37 -1.96
C ASP A 117 -20.36 -10.59 -3.29
N HIS A 118 -21.40 -9.80 -3.54
CA HIS A 118 -21.57 -9.13 -4.82
C HIS A 118 -20.55 -8.00 -5.02
N PRO A 119 -19.90 -7.89 -6.20
CA PRO A 119 -18.89 -6.87 -6.48
C PRO A 119 -19.32 -5.42 -6.20
N ASP A 120 -20.60 -5.15 -6.39
CA ASP A 120 -21.17 -3.81 -6.30
C ASP A 120 -22.02 -3.60 -5.02
N ASP A 121 -22.07 -4.60 -4.12
CA ASP A 121 -22.74 -4.44 -2.84
C ASP A 121 -21.89 -3.56 -1.91
N TRP A 122 -22.49 -2.47 -1.43
CA TRP A 122 -21.89 -1.62 -0.42
C TRP A 122 -22.08 -2.23 0.97
N HIS A 123 -20.98 -2.61 1.62
CA HIS A 123 -21.00 -3.00 3.03
C HIS A 123 -20.64 -1.79 3.89
N GLY A 124 -21.68 -1.28 4.57
CA GLY A 124 -21.78 0.00 5.28
C GLY A 124 -20.58 0.56 6.03
N PHE A 125 -19.67 -0.26 6.57
CA PHE A 125 -18.57 0.19 7.42
C PHE A 125 -17.46 -0.85 7.39
N PHE A 126 -16.30 -0.52 6.81
CA PHE A 126 -15.08 -1.30 7.02
C PHE A 126 -14.42 -0.82 8.31
N ASP A 127 -14.18 -1.75 9.24
CA ASP A 127 -13.33 -1.48 10.39
C ASP A 127 -11.94 -1.05 9.87
N PRO A 128 -11.30 -0.01 10.41
CA PRO A 128 -9.92 0.31 10.09
C PRO A 128 -8.93 -0.85 10.31
N ASP A 129 -9.33 -1.86 11.09
CA ASP A 129 -8.51 -3.06 11.30
C ASP A 129 -8.75 -4.12 10.19
N ASP A 130 -9.76 -3.95 9.33
CA ASP A 130 -10.14 -4.84 8.22
C ASP A 130 -9.62 -4.36 6.84
N LEU A 131 -8.77 -3.32 6.81
CA LEU A 131 -8.36 -2.62 5.58
C LEU A 131 -7.75 -3.55 4.54
N PHE A 132 -7.07 -4.61 4.98
CA PHE A 132 -6.35 -5.54 4.10
C PHE A 132 -6.91 -6.97 4.04
N LEU A 133 -8.21 -7.14 4.32
CA LEU A 133 -8.87 -8.44 4.17
C LEU A 133 -9.34 -8.71 2.73
N LEU A 134 -9.41 -9.99 2.35
CA LEU A 134 -10.11 -10.46 1.15
C LEU A 134 -11.54 -10.91 1.48
N PRO A 135 -12.45 -10.91 0.49
CA PRO A 135 -13.67 -11.72 0.54
C PRO A 135 -13.33 -13.17 0.86
N GLY A 136 -13.83 -13.67 1.99
CA GLY A 136 -13.54 -15.00 2.55
C GLY A 136 -12.66 -15.03 3.80
N ASP A 137 -12.07 -13.91 4.23
CA ASP A 137 -11.46 -13.82 5.57
C ASP A 137 -12.53 -13.78 6.66
N GLN A 138 -12.19 -13.98 7.95
CA GLN A 138 -13.11 -14.32 9.06
C GLN A 138 -14.42 -13.51 9.21
N ARG A 139 -14.54 -12.35 8.55
CA ARG A 139 -15.73 -11.47 8.54
C ARG A 139 -16.53 -11.49 7.21
N TRP A 140 -16.08 -12.22 6.18
CA TRP A 140 -16.53 -12.11 4.78
C TRP A 140 -16.95 -13.48 4.23
N ARG A 141 -17.79 -13.53 3.20
CA ARG A 141 -18.23 -14.81 2.64
C ARG A 141 -17.08 -15.47 1.85
N PRO A 142 -16.68 -16.72 2.16
CA PRO A 142 -15.69 -17.43 1.36
C PRO A 142 -16.25 -17.77 -0.01
N LEU A 143 -15.37 -17.79 -1.03
CA LEU A 143 -15.72 -18.34 -2.34
C LEU A 143 -15.98 -19.84 -2.19
N VAL A 144 -17.22 -20.26 -2.42
CA VAL A 144 -17.63 -21.66 -2.31
C VAL A 144 -18.36 -22.09 -3.56
N ARG A 145 -17.97 -23.23 -4.13
CA ARG A 145 -18.78 -23.90 -5.15
C ARG A 145 -19.90 -24.69 -4.49
N ALA A 146 -21.13 -24.52 -4.96
CA ALA A 146 -22.27 -25.30 -4.50
C ALA A 146 -23.07 -25.87 -5.67
N ALA A 147 -23.48 -27.13 -5.56
CA ALA A 147 -24.43 -27.74 -6.48
C ALA A 147 -25.84 -27.18 -6.23
N VAL A 148 -26.57 -26.91 -7.31
CA VAL A 148 -27.92 -26.33 -7.25
C VAL A 148 -28.95 -27.43 -7.53
N SER A 149 -29.96 -27.53 -6.68
CA SER A 149 -31.09 -28.43 -6.90
C SER A 149 -32.25 -27.73 -7.60
N ALA A 150 -32.53 -26.48 -7.23
CA ALA A 150 -33.57 -25.66 -7.83
C ALA A 150 -33.36 -24.17 -7.50
N HIS A 151 -34.18 -23.30 -8.07
CA HIS A 151 -34.35 -21.92 -7.61
C HIS A 151 -35.83 -21.59 -7.38
N THR A 152 -36.04 -20.56 -6.57
CA THR A 152 -37.34 -19.95 -6.25
C THR A 152 -37.30 -18.48 -6.70
N PRO A 153 -38.36 -17.66 -6.54
CA PRO A 153 -38.33 -16.26 -7.00
C PRO A 153 -37.19 -15.40 -6.44
N LYS A 154 -36.67 -15.69 -5.24
CA LYS A 154 -35.65 -14.87 -4.55
C LYS A 154 -34.42 -15.64 -4.08
N MET A 155 -34.48 -16.97 -4.07
CA MET A 155 -33.46 -17.81 -3.47
C MET A 155 -33.03 -18.91 -4.45
N VAL A 156 -31.79 -19.36 -4.32
CA VAL A 156 -31.26 -20.58 -4.93
C VAL A 156 -31.27 -21.67 -3.87
N ARG A 157 -31.82 -22.84 -4.20
CA ARG A 157 -31.78 -24.03 -3.36
C ARG A 157 -30.58 -24.88 -3.75
N LEU A 158 -29.72 -25.13 -2.78
CA LEU A 158 -28.53 -25.95 -2.94
C LEU A 158 -28.88 -27.44 -2.82
N ALA A 159 -28.00 -28.32 -3.26
CA ALA A 159 -28.18 -29.77 -3.17
C ALA A 159 -28.24 -30.30 -1.72
N ASN A 160 -27.71 -29.55 -0.76
CA ASN A 160 -27.81 -29.83 0.68
C ASN A 160 -29.07 -29.24 1.33
N ASP A 161 -30.09 -28.91 0.52
CA ASP A 161 -31.35 -28.25 0.92
C ASP A 161 -31.21 -26.86 1.57
N SER A 162 -30.02 -26.27 1.61
CA SER A 162 -29.82 -24.89 2.06
C SER A 162 -30.36 -23.89 1.04
N LEU A 163 -30.81 -22.73 1.51
CA LEU A 163 -31.26 -21.63 0.67
C LEU A 163 -30.28 -20.46 0.77
N VAL A 164 -29.85 -19.95 -0.39
CA VAL A 164 -29.00 -18.77 -0.48
C VAL A 164 -29.67 -17.69 -1.32
N ALA A 165 -29.41 -16.42 -1.02
CA ALA A 165 -29.91 -15.30 -1.81
C ALA A 165 -29.34 -15.35 -3.23
N GLN A 166 -30.16 -14.99 -4.22
CA GLN A 166 -29.72 -14.96 -5.62
C GLN A 166 -28.67 -13.90 -5.95
N THR A 167 -28.54 -12.86 -5.11
CA THR A 167 -27.58 -11.76 -5.30
C THR A 167 -26.13 -12.19 -5.03
N GLY A 168 -25.93 -13.12 -4.10
CA GLY A 168 -24.61 -13.67 -3.74
C GLY A 168 -24.36 -15.07 -4.30
N ALA A 169 -25.02 -15.42 -5.40
CA ALA A 169 -24.87 -16.66 -6.11
C ALA A 169 -24.65 -16.37 -7.61
N PHE A 170 -23.55 -16.87 -8.17
CA PHE A 170 -23.16 -16.63 -9.55
C PHE A 170 -23.22 -17.98 -10.30
N PRO A 171 -24.08 -18.14 -11.33
CA PRO A 171 -24.26 -19.42 -12.00
C PRO A 171 -23.01 -19.82 -12.78
N CYS A 172 -22.53 -21.04 -12.54
CA CYS A 172 -21.42 -21.66 -13.26
C CYS A 172 -22.00 -22.75 -14.18
N PRO A 173 -22.21 -22.45 -15.49
CA PRO A 173 -22.86 -23.37 -16.42
C PRO A 173 -22.05 -24.65 -16.67
N ASP A 174 -20.73 -24.55 -16.61
CA ASP A 174 -19.78 -25.63 -16.84
C ASP A 174 -18.58 -25.55 -15.88
N GLU A 175 -17.66 -26.50 -16.03
CA GLU A 175 -16.43 -26.56 -15.23
C GLU A 175 -15.48 -25.40 -15.54
N ALA A 176 -15.39 -24.98 -16.80
CA ALA A 176 -14.51 -23.90 -17.22
C ALA A 176 -14.88 -22.57 -16.55
N ALA A 177 -16.17 -22.24 -16.49
CA ALA A 177 -16.65 -21.05 -15.78
C ALA A 177 -16.31 -21.07 -14.28
N TRP A 178 -16.35 -22.25 -13.64
CA TRP A 178 -15.91 -22.38 -12.25
C TRP A 178 -14.39 -22.21 -12.12
N GLU A 179 -13.60 -22.89 -12.96
CA GLU A 179 -12.14 -22.82 -12.96
C GLU A 179 -11.64 -21.38 -13.18
N GLU A 180 -12.26 -20.61 -14.06
CA GLU A 180 -11.90 -19.20 -14.29
C GLU A 180 -12.10 -18.33 -13.05
N VAL A 181 -13.23 -18.47 -12.36
CA VAL A 181 -13.52 -17.73 -11.11
C VAL A 181 -12.59 -18.17 -9.99
N GLN A 182 -12.39 -19.48 -9.84
CA GLN A 182 -11.49 -20.05 -8.83
C GLN A 182 -10.04 -19.61 -9.05
N ALA A 183 -9.58 -19.60 -10.31
CA ALA A 183 -8.24 -19.13 -10.66
C ALA A 183 -8.06 -17.64 -10.33
N ALA A 184 -9.04 -16.79 -10.68
CA ALA A 184 -8.98 -15.37 -10.36
C ALA A 184 -8.97 -15.12 -8.84
N PHE A 185 -9.78 -15.85 -8.07
CA PHE A 185 -9.79 -15.80 -6.61
C PHE A 185 -8.46 -16.27 -6.00
N THR A 186 -7.88 -17.34 -6.55
CA THR A 186 -6.59 -17.87 -6.10
C THR A 186 -5.46 -16.88 -6.37
N ALA A 187 -5.46 -16.23 -7.53
CA ALA A 187 -4.49 -15.18 -7.87
C ALA A 187 -4.61 -13.99 -6.90
N ALA A 188 -5.83 -13.56 -6.58
CA ALA A 188 -6.07 -12.49 -5.61
C ALA A 188 -5.55 -12.86 -4.20
N GLN A 189 -5.76 -14.10 -3.76
CA GLN A 189 -5.20 -14.62 -2.49
C GLN A 189 -3.67 -14.61 -2.49
N GLN A 190 -3.04 -15.14 -3.53
CA GLN A 190 -1.58 -15.19 -3.62
C GLN A 190 -0.96 -13.78 -3.61
N ALA A 191 -1.56 -12.84 -4.35
CA ALA A 191 -1.11 -11.46 -4.38
C ALA A 191 -1.30 -10.76 -3.02
N ARG A 192 -2.42 -10.99 -2.33
CA ARG A 192 -2.63 -10.55 -0.94
C ARG A 192 -1.55 -11.11 -0.03
N ASP A 193 -1.32 -12.41 -0.05
CA ASP A 193 -0.39 -13.09 0.86
C ASP A 193 1.05 -12.58 0.65
N THR A 194 1.41 -12.26 -0.60
CA THR A 194 2.67 -11.61 -0.94
C THR A 194 2.77 -10.22 -0.31
N PHE A 195 1.74 -9.39 -0.47
CA PHE A 195 1.67 -8.06 0.14
C PHE A 195 1.69 -8.11 1.67
N GLN A 196 0.90 -9.01 2.29
CA GLN A 196 0.86 -9.18 3.74
C GLN A 196 2.18 -9.70 4.29
N SER A 197 2.86 -10.60 3.60
CA SER A 197 4.20 -11.06 3.98
C SER A 197 5.21 -9.91 3.97
N HIS A 198 5.13 -9.04 2.95
CA HIS A 198 5.96 -7.84 2.89
C HIS A 198 5.64 -6.87 4.04
N LEU A 199 4.35 -6.58 4.31
CA LEU A 199 3.95 -5.76 5.46
C LEU A 199 4.38 -6.37 6.81
N ALA A 200 4.33 -7.68 6.96
CA ALA A 200 4.78 -8.35 8.18
C ALA A 200 6.30 -8.21 8.39
N ARG A 201 7.09 -8.30 7.31
CA ARG A 201 8.54 -8.00 7.32
C ARG A 201 8.81 -6.57 7.77
N LEU A 202 8.02 -5.61 7.29
CA LEU A 202 8.13 -4.22 7.70
C LEU A 202 7.70 -3.99 9.16
N GLY A 203 6.61 -4.63 9.56
CA GLY A 203 5.98 -4.47 10.86
C GLY A 203 5.24 -3.14 11.00
N THR A 204 4.25 -3.12 11.89
CA THR A 204 3.68 -1.87 12.38
C THR A 204 4.72 -1.10 13.21
N TYR A 205 4.52 0.21 13.37
CA TYR A 205 5.39 1.02 14.21
C TYR A 205 5.46 0.52 15.65
N ALA A 206 4.34 0.04 16.18
CA ALA A 206 4.28 -0.53 17.53
C ALA A 206 5.12 -1.80 17.65
N GLU A 207 5.01 -2.71 16.68
CA GLU A 207 5.78 -3.97 16.66
C GLU A 207 7.28 -3.69 16.49
N ALA A 208 7.63 -2.84 15.53
CA ALA A 208 9.01 -2.47 15.22
C ALA A 208 9.72 -1.75 16.39
N LEU A 209 8.95 -1.03 17.22
CA LEU A 209 9.47 -0.40 18.43
C LEU A 209 9.68 -1.44 19.55
N ALA A 210 8.78 -2.42 19.66
CA ALA A 210 8.82 -3.45 20.70
C ALA A 210 9.96 -4.46 20.48
N ASP A 211 10.26 -4.82 19.24
CA ASP A 211 11.33 -5.76 18.88
C ASP A 211 12.68 -5.07 18.58
N GLY A 212 12.71 -3.73 18.50
CA GLY A 212 13.91 -2.96 18.16
C GLY A 212 14.40 -3.19 16.73
N ARG A 213 13.49 -3.50 15.80
CA ARG A 213 13.79 -3.91 14.42
C ARG A 213 14.59 -2.90 13.61
N TYR A 214 14.41 -1.61 13.88
CA TYR A 214 15.13 -0.53 13.20
C TYR A 214 15.99 0.23 14.20
N ALA A 215 17.23 0.52 13.82
CA ALA A 215 18.05 1.45 14.58
C ALA A 215 17.39 2.84 14.50
N PRO A 216 17.18 3.54 15.62
CA PRO A 216 16.61 4.88 15.59
C PRO A 216 17.48 5.77 14.72
N GLN A 217 16.88 6.35 13.67
CA GLN A 217 17.59 7.29 12.82
C GLN A 217 17.79 8.57 13.62
N ARG A 218 19.03 8.80 14.07
CA ARG A 218 19.46 10.11 14.49
C ARG A 218 19.42 11.00 13.26
N ALA A 219 18.51 11.96 13.23
CA ALA A 219 18.55 13.01 12.23
C ALA A 219 19.84 13.81 12.48
N LEU A 220 20.92 13.47 11.76
CA LEU A 220 22.12 14.30 11.75
C LEU A 220 21.74 15.63 11.13
N THR A 221 21.93 16.72 11.86
CA THR A 221 21.84 18.05 11.25
C THR A 221 22.97 18.20 10.22
N LEU A 222 22.79 19.06 9.22
CA LEU A 222 23.85 19.39 8.24
C LEU A 222 25.17 19.78 8.95
N GLU A 223 25.07 20.46 10.10
CA GLU A 223 26.23 20.79 10.95
C GLU A 223 26.85 19.56 11.61
N GLN A 224 26.06 18.58 12.06
CA GLN A 224 26.57 17.35 12.66
C GLN A 224 27.20 16.42 11.61
N ALA A 225 26.59 16.31 10.43
CA ALA A 225 27.18 15.60 9.30
C ALA A 225 28.50 16.26 8.87
N ALA A 226 28.56 17.60 8.82
CA ALA A 226 29.79 18.34 8.55
C ALA A 226 30.84 18.18 9.66
N GLN A 227 30.46 18.13 10.93
CA GLN A 227 31.37 17.90 12.06
C GLN A 227 31.92 16.47 12.08
N GLU A 228 31.10 15.46 11.77
CA GLU A 228 31.57 14.08 11.64
C GLU A 228 32.52 13.91 10.45
N MET A 229 32.24 14.58 9.33
CA MET A 229 33.16 14.66 8.17
C MET A 229 34.48 15.39 8.48
N THR A 230 34.50 16.33 9.43
CA THR A 230 35.71 17.07 9.81
C THR A 230 36.60 16.25 10.76
N HIS A 231 36.06 15.22 11.41
CA HIS A 231 36.77 14.41 12.41
C HIS A 231 37.29 13.07 11.89
N GLN A 232 36.88 12.64 10.71
CA GLN A 232 37.44 11.47 10.03
C GLN A 232 38.22 11.96 8.82
N ASP A 233 39.42 11.41 8.57
CA ASP A 233 40.13 11.52 7.29
C ASP A 233 39.32 10.81 6.19
N ALA A 234 38.10 11.30 5.95
CA ALA A 234 37.15 10.71 5.04
C ALA A 234 37.64 10.96 3.62
N THR A 235 37.72 9.87 2.86
CA THR A 235 38.06 9.95 1.45
C THR A 235 36.99 10.73 0.69
N LEU A 236 37.35 11.36 -0.44
CA LEU A 236 36.41 12.10 -1.30
C LEU A 236 35.17 11.27 -1.68
N GLU A 237 35.31 9.96 -1.75
CA GLU A 237 34.25 9.00 -2.07
C GLU A 237 33.25 8.84 -0.90
N GLU A 238 33.73 8.78 0.34
CA GLU A 238 32.89 8.74 1.54
C GLU A 238 32.15 10.07 1.76
N ALA A 239 32.83 11.19 1.49
CA ALA A 239 32.22 12.52 1.52
C ALA A 239 31.11 12.67 0.45
N ALA A 240 31.32 12.13 -0.75
CA ALA A 240 30.32 12.13 -1.82
C ALA A 240 29.12 11.24 -1.47
N GLN A 241 29.35 10.07 -0.88
CA GLN A 241 28.30 9.14 -0.45
C GLN A 241 27.44 9.74 0.68
N ALA A 242 28.06 10.43 1.64
CA ALA A 242 27.36 11.13 2.72
C ALA A 242 26.53 12.31 2.19
N ALA A 243 27.11 13.14 1.31
CA ALA A 243 26.39 14.24 0.67
C ALA A 243 25.19 13.74 -0.16
N LEU A 244 25.35 12.63 -0.88
CA LEU A 244 24.27 11.98 -1.62
C LEU A 244 23.17 11.47 -0.68
N THR A 245 23.53 10.91 0.46
CA THR A 245 22.58 10.44 1.48
C THR A 245 21.76 11.60 2.06
N VAL A 246 22.39 12.74 2.33
CA VAL A 246 21.72 13.96 2.80
C VAL A 246 20.78 14.54 1.73
N LEU A 247 21.23 14.57 0.46
CA LEU A 247 20.40 15.02 -0.67
C LEU A 247 19.19 14.10 -0.91
N LEU A 248 19.36 12.79 -0.73
CA LEU A 248 18.27 11.81 -0.81
C LEU A 248 17.30 11.93 0.37
N ALA A 249 17.80 12.19 1.58
CA ALA A 249 16.98 12.41 2.77
C ALA A 249 16.20 13.74 2.75
N ALA A 250 16.73 14.77 2.06
CA ALA A 250 16.04 16.04 1.86
C ALA A 250 14.84 15.95 0.89
N GLY A 251 14.63 14.81 0.24
CA GLY A 251 13.53 14.58 -0.68
C GLY A 251 13.80 15.18 -2.06
N TYR A 252 13.79 14.30 -3.06
CA TYR A 252 14.00 14.59 -4.49
C TYR A 252 13.08 15.71 -5.04
N ASP A 253 11.97 16.03 -4.36
CA ASP A 253 11.03 17.07 -4.76
C ASP A 253 11.55 18.51 -4.52
N ALA A 254 12.43 18.73 -3.54
CA ALA A 254 13.06 20.03 -3.33
C ALA A 254 14.06 20.37 -4.44
N LEU A 255 14.76 19.35 -4.97
CA LEU A 255 15.74 19.47 -6.06
C LEU A 255 15.11 19.68 -7.45
N ARG A 256 13.80 19.41 -7.60
CA ARG A 256 13.08 19.58 -8.88
C ARG A 256 12.56 21.00 -9.09
N GLN A 257 12.43 21.80 -8.04
CA GLN A 257 11.76 23.11 -8.09
C GLN A 257 12.70 24.26 -8.51
N ASP A 258 14.02 24.05 -8.53
CA ASP A 258 14.98 25.06 -8.98
C ASP A 258 16.03 24.48 -9.96
N PRO A 259 15.90 24.76 -11.27
CA PRO A 259 16.88 24.35 -12.29
C PRO A 259 18.24 25.06 -12.16
N ALA A 260 18.40 26.06 -11.29
CA ALA A 260 19.68 26.72 -11.06
C ALA A 260 20.65 25.88 -10.19
N THR A 261 20.15 24.86 -9.49
CA THR A 261 20.98 23.98 -8.64
C THR A 261 21.79 22.94 -9.42
N TRP A 262 21.74 22.96 -10.77
CA TRP A 262 22.57 22.12 -11.62
C TRP A 262 23.99 22.66 -11.72
N LEU A 263 24.87 22.26 -10.80
CA LEU A 263 26.31 22.30 -11.08
C LEU A 263 26.65 21.13 -12.00
N VAL A 264 26.71 21.45 -13.30
CA VAL A 264 27.23 20.56 -14.35
C VAL A 264 28.68 20.24 -14.03
N TRP A 265 28.97 18.96 -13.77
CA TRP A 265 30.33 18.43 -13.86
C TRP A 265 30.73 18.42 -15.34
N ARG A 266 31.29 19.54 -15.83
CA ARG A 266 32.05 19.56 -17.08
C ARG A 266 33.50 19.32 -16.71
N GLY A 267 33.97 18.11 -17.03
CA GLY A 267 35.38 17.77 -16.98
C GLY A 267 36.16 18.61 -17.99
N ASP A 268 36.60 19.78 -17.56
CA ASP A 268 37.68 20.51 -18.21
C ASP A 268 38.83 20.62 -17.20
N GLU A 269 39.99 20.10 -17.59
CA GLU A 269 41.14 19.72 -16.76
C GLU A 269 41.93 20.92 -16.18
N THR A 270 41.29 22.06 -15.93
CA THR A 270 41.99 23.30 -15.55
C THR A 270 41.72 23.83 -14.14
N LEU A 271 41.00 23.10 -13.30
CA LEU A 271 40.90 23.44 -11.87
C LEU A 271 41.83 22.53 -11.07
N GLY A 272 42.94 23.12 -10.58
CA GLY A 272 43.79 22.48 -9.58
C GLY A 272 42.99 22.03 -8.35
N PRO A 273 43.56 21.18 -7.48
CA PRO A 273 42.82 20.45 -6.46
C PRO A 273 42.02 21.43 -5.60
N LEU A 274 40.71 21.49 -5.85
CA LEU A 274 39.78 22.16 -4.97
C LEU A 274 39.68 21.27 -3.74
N ASP A 275 40.18 21.82 -2.64
CA ASP A 275 40.02 21.29 -1.29
C ASP A 275 38.56 20.86 -1.11
N ALA A 276 38.33 19.66 -0.57
CA ALA A 276 36.98 19.13 -0.33
C ALA A 276 36.14 20.12 0.51
N ALA A 277 36.80 20.91 1.36
CA ALA A 277 36.17 22.01 2.11
C ALA A 277 35.60 23.12 1.21
N ALA A 278 36.18 23.37 0.03
CA ALA A 278 35.70 24.38 -0.92
C ALA A 278 34.47 23.90 -1.70
N VAL A 279 34.40 22.62 -2.06
CA VAL A 279 33.24 22.02 -2.73
C VAL A 279 32.04 21.96 -1.78
N VAL A 280 32.27 21.58 -0.52
CA VAL A 280 31.24 21.59 0.53
C VAL A 280 30.81 23.02 0.86
N ASN A 281 31.73 23.99 0.95
CA ASN A 281 31.36 25.40 1.14
C ASN A 281 30.55 25.98 -0.03
N LEU A 282 30.82 25.55 -1.27
CA LEU A 282 30.04 25.99 -2.43
C LEU A 282 28.62 25.42 -2.38
N ALA A 283 28.48 24.14 -2.03
CA ALA A 283 27.19 23.48 -1.86
C ALA A 283 26.39 24.08 -0.69
N VAL A 284 27.05 24.40 0.42
CA VAL A 284 26.45 25.02 1.60
C VAL A 284 26.06 26.48 1.34
N ARG A 285 26.87 27.25 0.60
CA ARG A 285 26.49 28.63 0.20
C ARG A 285 25.35 28.65 -0.80
N GLY A 286 25.36 27.78 -1.81
CA GLY A 286 24.27 27.67 -2.76
C GLY A 286 22.94 27.28 -2.10
N ALA A 287 22.98 26.36 -1.14
CA ALA A 287 21.79 25.98 -0.35
C ALA A 287 21.35 27.08 0.63
N GLY A 288 22.29 27.83 1.22
CA GLY A 288 22.01 28.93 2.14
C GLY A 288 21.37 30.15 1.46
N GLU A 289 21.78 30.47 0.23
CA GLU A 289 21.21 31.57 -0.55
C GLU A 289 19.80 31.22 -1.08
N ALA A 290 19.57 29.97 -1.51
CA ALA A 290 18.24 29.50 -1.93
C ALA A 290 17.20 29.52 -0.80
N ILE A 291 17.62 29.31 0.46
CA ILE A 291 16.75 29.36 1.64
C ILE A 291 16.51 30.81 2.14
N ALA A 292 17.42 31.73 1.82
CA ALA A 292 17.27 33.15 2.16
C ALA A 292 16.31 33.88 1.19
N ASP A 293 16.28 33.49 -0.09
CA ASP A 293 15.37 34.06 -1.10
C ASP A 293 13.95 33.47 -1.09
N SER A 294 13.70 32.42 -0.30
CA SER A 294 12.39 31.76 -0.17
C SER A 294 11.63 32.11 1.12
N ARG A 295 12.01 33.20 1.83
CA ARG A 295 11.32 33.69 3.05
C ARG A 295 10.65 35.03 2.84
#